data_AF-A0A7S3TVA3-F1
#
_entry.id   AF-A0A7S3TVA3-F1
#
_cell.length_a   1.000
_cell.length_b   1.000
_cell.length_c   1.000
_cell.angle_alpha   90.00
_cell.angle_beta   90.00
_cell.angle_gamma   90.00
#
_symmetry.space_group_name_H-M   'P 1'
#
loop_
_entity.id
_entity.type
_entity.pdbx_description
1 polymer ?
#
loop_
_entity_poly.entity_id
_entity_poly.type
_entity_poly.pdbx_seq_one_letter_code
_entity_poly.pdbx_strand_id
1 'polypeptide(L)'
;MPGGPSALDRLISRLGDVTNGMTPNGEETLLGRLAARLRQLERRIDDESAALLSRLTARDEELLRSARRLYHACSVVPCLLYYLRTSESPTKFPATISFTIRKGVPRWTHHALWLAGWACMGRVFQSAGSAATRRFAAAMFATGIWTTFIFRLGGGLLSDAAHLLGAAAYMVDHEVLLRLWAVAPPYRAAFRASLGVLLAAFWRGHLLERRHGISAESFASPAVRRRQIAAAPRTAQRSLFRADLAIMLSENLLFSAFVQGGRTGVSRRGRELAETERGWTMR
;
A
#
# COMPACT_ATOMS: atom_id res chain seq x y z
N MET A 1 11.57 18.39 -14.81
CA MET A 1 12.62 17.40 -15.18
C MET A 1 12.00 16.41 -16.15
N PRO A 2 12.60 16.17 -17.33
CA PRO A 2 12.13 15.12 -18.23
C PRO A 2 12.22 13.79 -17.48
N GLY A 3 11.10 13.07 -17.37
CA GLY A 3 11.06 11.78 -16.70
C GLY A 3 11.89 10.78 -17.50
N GLY A 4 13.08 10.44 -17.01
CA GLY A 4 13.84 9.34 -17.58
C GLY A 4 13.01 8.04 -17.62
N PRO A 5 13.36 7.09 -18.50
CA PRO A 5 12.61 5.85 -18.67
C PRO A 5 12.35 5.17 -17.32
N SER A 6 11.13 4.70 -17.11
CA SER A 6 10.72 4.05 -15.87
C SER A 6 11.54 2.76 -15.66
N ALA A 7 11.55 2.23 -14.43
CA ALA A 7 12.17 0.94 -14.17
C ALA A 7 11.53 -0.19 -15.01
N LEU A 8 10.23 -0.04 -15.34
CA LEU A 8 9.53 -0.93 -16.25
C LEU A 8 10.03 -0.75 -17.68
N ASP A 9 10.27 0.47 -18.16
CA ASP A 9 10.85 0.71 -19.49
C ASP A 9 12.26 0.13 -19.61
N ARG A 10 13.06 0.19 -18.55
CA ARG A 10 14.38 -0.48 -18.50
C ARG A 10 14.27 -2.00 -18.49
N LEU A 11 13.30 -2.55 -17.75
CA LEU A 11 13.04 -3.99 -17.74
C LEU A 11 12.51 -4.45 -19.11
N ILE A 12 11.60 -3.71 -19.71
CA ILE A 12 11.03 -3.95 -21.04
C ILE A 12 12.10 -3.79 -22.12
N SER A 13 13.02 -2.83 -22.01
CA SER A 13 14.15 -2.71 -22.94
C SER A 13 15.09 -3.91 -22.82
N ARG A 14 15.41 -4.33 -21.60
CA ARG A 14 16.23 -5.55 -21.36
C ARG A 14 15.53 -6.83 -21.78
N LEU A 15 14.21 -6.90 -21.64
CA LEU A 15 13.38 -8.00 -22.16
C LEU A 15 13.21 -7.87 -23.67
N GLY A 16 13.19 -6.66 -24.22
CA GLY A 16 13.13 -6.31 -25.63
C GLY A 16 14.32 -6.86 -26.40
N ASP A 17 15.51 -6.77 -25.83
CA ASP A 17 16.72 -7.40 -26.36
C ASP A 17 16.63 -8.94 -26.35
N VAL A 18 15.80 -9.51 -25.47
CA VAL A 18 15.46 -10.95 -25.42
C VAL A 18 14.25 -11.29 -26.32
N THR A 19 13.43 -10.31 -26.71
CA THR A 19 12.15 -10.49 -27.43
C THR A 19 12.08 -9.79 -28.80
N ASN A 20 13.21 -9.35 -29.38
CA ASN A 20 13.31 -9.17 -30.84
C ASN A 20 13.03 -10.49 -31.60
N GLY A 21 12.85 -11.59 -30.87
CA GLY A 21 12.09 -12.75 -31.31
C GLY A 21 10.65 -12.41 -31.65
N MET A 22 10.43 -11.90 -32.86
CA MET A 22 9.43 -12.54 -33.71
C MET A 22 9.69 -14.05 -33.60
N THR A 23 8.66 -14.84 -33.33
CA THR A 23 8.79 -16.27 -33.64
C THR A 23 9.21 -16.40 -35.10
N PRO A 24 9.86 -17.49 -35.53
CA PRO A 24 10.20 -17.70 -36.94
C PRO A 24 9.02 -17.49 -37.91
N ASN A 25 7.79 -17.52 -37.41
CA ASN A 25 6.53 -17.32 -38.13
C ASN A 25 5.92 -15.91 -38.00
N GLY A 26 6.59 -14.95 -37.37
CA GLY A 26 6.10 -13.58 -37.22
C GLY A 26 5.00 -13.38 -36.17
N GLU A 27 4.70 -14.37 -35.33
CA GLU A 27 3.69 -14.22 -34.27
C GLU A 27 4.23 -13.42 -33.07
N GLU A 28 3.44 -12.45 -32.61
CA GLU A 28 3.70 -11.66 -31.41
C GLU A 28 3.65 -12.56 -30.18
N THR A 29 4.77 -12.65 -29.46
CA THR A 29 4.86 -13.46 -28.25
C THR A 29 3.81 -13.03 -27.21
N LEU A 30 3.34 -13.97 -26.39
CA LEU A 30 2.42 -13.67 -25.28
C LEU A 30 2.98 -12.54 -24.38
N LEU A 31 4.30 -12.54 -24.14
CA LEU A 31 4.99 -11.50 -23.37
C LEU A 31 4.91 -10.12 -24.04
N GLY A 32 5.09 -10.06 -25.37
CA GLY A 32 4.93 -8.83 -26.15
C GLY A 32 3.52 -8.23 -26.01
N ARG A 33 2.49 -9.07 -26.19
CA ARG A 33 1.08 -8.69 -26.02
C ARG A 33 0.77 -8.17 -24.61
N LEU A 34 1.29 -8.85 -23.58
CA LEU A 34 1.11 -8.43 -22.19
C LEU A 34 1.80 -7.09 -21.92
N ALA A 35 3.03 -6.89 -22.40
CA ALA A 35 3.74 -5.64 -22.25
C ALA A 35 3.04 -4.47 -22.96
N ALA A 36 2.53 -4.69 -24.18
CA ALA A 36 1.75 -3.69 -24.91
C ALA A 36 0.46 -3.30 -24.17
N ARG A 37 -0.26 -4.29 -23.63
CA ARG A 37 -1.48 -4.06 -22.83
C ARG A 37 -1.18 -3.31 -21.53
N LEU A 38 -0.08 -3.61 -20.86
CA LEU A 38 0.37 -2.88 -19.68
C LEU A 38 0.64 -1.42 -20.02
N ARG A 39 1.41 -1.12 -21.07
CA ARG A 39 1.66 0.27 -21.52
C ARG A 39 0.37 1.02 -21.87
N GLN A 40 -0.60 0.33 -22.47
CA GLN A 40 -1.91 0.93 -22.75
C GLN A 40 -2.67 1.26 -21.45
N LEU A 41 -2.64 0.37 -20.46
CA LEU A 41 -3.26 0.62 -19.15
C LEU A 41 -2.58 1.77 -18.41
N GLU A 42 -1.25 1.84 -18.45
CA GLU A 42 -0.49 2.94 -17.83
C GLU A 42 -0.88 4.30 -18.42
N ARG A 43 -0.94 4.41 -19.76
CA ARG A 43 -1.40 5.64 -20.43
C ARG A 43 -2.81 6.03 -20.01
N ARG A 44 -3.74 5.07 -19.97
CA ARG A 44 -5.11 5.33 -19.50
C ARG A 44 -5.16 5.83 -18.05
N ILE A 45 -4.32 5.29 -17.17
CA ILE A 45 -4.22 5.77 -15.78
C ILE A 45 -3.69 7.20 -15.75
N ASP A 46 -2.69 7.54 -16.56
CA ASP A 46 -2.12 8.88 -16.63
C ASP A 46 -3.13 9.90 -17.22
N ASP A 47 -3.91 9.51 -18.22
CA ASP A 47 -5.00 10.34 -18.77
C ASP A 47 -6.09 10.59 -17.72
N GLU A 48 -6.53 9.54 -17.01
CA GLU A 48 -7.50 9.65 -15.91
C GLU A 48 -6.95 10.47 -14.74
N SER A 49 -5.65 10.37 -14.45
CA SER A 49 -4.94 11.19 -13.45
C SER A 49 -5.00 12.66 -13.84
N ALA A 50 -4.63 13.00 -15.08
CA ALA A 50 -4.68 14.37 -15.60
C ALA A 50 -6.11 14.94 -15.58
N ALA A 51 -7.12 14.14 -15.94
CA ALA A 51 -8.52 14.54 -15.92
C ALA A 51 -9.10 14.66 -14.51
N LEU A 52 -8.70 13.80 -13.56
CA LEU A 52 -9.10 13.92 -12.15
C LEU A 52 -8.52 15.21 -11.56
N LEU A 53 -7.22 15.41 -11.71
CA LEU A 53 -6.50 16.54 -11.13
C LEU A 53 -6.97 17.88 -11.72
N SER A 54 -7.45 17.94 -12.96
CA SER A 54 -7.99 19.16 -13.58
C SER A 54 -9.34 19.59 -13.00
N ARG A 55 -10.08 18.64 -12.41
CA ARG A 55 -11.44 18.86 -11.87
C ARG A 55 -11.47 19.08 -10.36
N LEU A 56 -10.31 19.03 -9.69
CA LEU A 56 -10.25 19.26 -8.25
C LEU A 56 -10.56 20.71 -7.93
N THR A 57 -11.39 20.90 -6.89
CA THR A 57 -11.70 22.20 -6.32
C THR A 57 -10.90 22.44 -5.02
N ALA A 58 -10.89 23.67 -4.53
CA ALA A 58 -10.29 23.99 -3.22
C ALA A 58 -10.93 23.18 -2.06
N ARG A 59 -12.23 22.89 -2.16
CA ARG A 59 -12.94 22.03 -1.20
C ARG A 59 -12.40 20.60 -1.23
N ASP A 60 -12.14 20.06 -2.41
CA ASP A 60 -11.58 18.72 -2.56
C ASP A 60 -10.17 18.64 -1.97
N GLU A 61 -9.36 19.69 -2.12
CA GLU A 61 -8.04 19.75 -1.49
C GLU A 61 -8.10 19.74 0.04
N GLU A 62 -9.09 20.41 0.65
CA GLU A 62 -9.30 20.36 2.11
C GLU A 62 -9.77 18.98 2.56
N LEU A 63 -10.63 18.32 1.78
CA LEU A 63 -11.02 16.94 2.05
C LEU A 63 -9.82 16.00 1.97
N LEU A 64 -8.93 16.16 0.99
CA LEU A 64 -7.69 15.37 0.89
C LEU A 64 -6.73 15.67 2.05
N ARG A 65 -6.64 16.94 2.51
CA ARG A 65 -5.86 17.33 3.70
C ARG A 65 -6.40 16.65 4.96
N SER A 66 -7.72 16.62 5.11
CA SER A 66 -8.41 15.96 6.22
C SER A 66 -8.23 14.44 6.18
N ALA A 67 -8.43 13.82 5.02
CA ALA A 67 -8.20 12.39 4.80
C ALA A 67 -6.78 11.98 5.18
N ARG A 68 -5.77 12.76 4.74
CA ARG A 68 -4.36 12.51 5.09
C ARG A 68 -4.11 12.52 6.59
N ARG A 69 -4.67 13.50 7.32
CA ARG A 69 -4.54 13.58 8.79
C ARG A 69 -5.18 12.35 9.46
N LEU A 70 -6.37 11.96 9.01
CA LEU A 70 -7.08 10.79 9.53
C LEU A 70 -6.29 9.50 9.28
N TYR A 71 -5.75 9.30 8.07
CA TYR A 71 -4.92 8.13 7.80
C TYR A 71 -3.61 8.13 8.58
N HIS A 72 -2.96 9.28 8.78
CA HIS A 72 -1.81 9.33 9.71
C HIS A 72 -2.20 8.95 11.13
N ALA A 73 -3.37 9.38 11.60
CA ALA A 73 -3.88 8.95 12.89
C ALA A 73 -4.12 7.43 12.92
N CYS A 74 -4.52 6.79 11.81
CA CYS A 74 -4.66 5.32 11.73
C CYS A 74 -3.36 4.55 12.01
N SER A 75 -2.18 5.09 11.70
CA SER A 75 -0.91 4.40 11.98
C SER A 75 -0.39 4.66 13.39
N VAL A 76 -0.74 5.81 13.98
CA VAL A 76 -0.20 6.23 15.29
C VAL A 76 -1.14 5.87 16.44
N VAL A 77 -2.40 6.28 16.37
CA VAL A 77 -3.34 6.19 17.51
C VAL A 77 -3.62 4.74 17.92
N PRO A 78 -3.98 3.81 17.00
CA PRO A 78 -4.15 2.40 17.36
C PRO A 78 -2.90 1.77 17.96
N CYS A 79 -1.73 2.12 17.43
CA CYS A 79 -0.44 1.62 17.92
C CYS A 79 -0.17 2.10 19.35
N LEU A 80 -0.41 3.38 19.64
CA LEU A 80 -0.31 3.94 20.99
C LEU A 80 -1.27 3.24 21.96
N LEU A 81 -2.55 3.12 21.59
CA LEU A 81 -3.55 2.44 22.41
C LEU A 81 -3.17 0.98 22.71
N TYR A 82 -2.57 0.30 21.73
CA TYR A 82 -2.07 -1.06 21.91
C TYR A 82 -0.95 -1.13 22.95
N TYR A 83 0.06 -0.25 22.87
CA TYR A 83 1.16 -0.23 23.84
C TYR A 83 0.77 0.31 25.23
N LEU A 84 -0.33 1.05 25.32
CA LEU A 84 -1.00 1.39 26.59
C LEU A 84 -1.77 0.20 27.20
N ARG A 85 -1.64 -1.01 26.63
CA ARG A 85 -2.21 -2.27 27.13
C ARG A 85 -3.74 -2.29 27.19
N THR A 86 -4.41 -1.51 26.33
CA THR A 86 -5.89 -1.48 26.26
C THR A 86 -6.51 -2.76 25.66
N SER A 87 -5.70 -3.70 25.16
CA SER A 87 -6.20 -4.90 24.48
C SER A 87 -5.50 -6.22 24.84
N GLU A 88 -4.22 -6.20 25.19
CA GLU A 88 -3.43 -7.41 25.48
C GLU A 88 -2.31 -7.09 26.47
N SER A 89 -2.00 -8.03 27.38
CA SER A 89 -0.87 -7.96 28.30
C SER A 89 -0.25 -9.37 28.48
N PRO A 90 1.07 -9.55 28.28
CA PRO A 90 2.04 -8.55 27.83
C PRO A 90 1.92 -8.23 26.34
N THR A 91 2.22 -6.99 25.96
CA THR A 91 2.23 -6.54 24.56
C THR A 91 3.40 -7.14 23.79
N LYS A 92 3.15 -7.66 22.59
CA LYS A 92 4.19 -8.01 21.59
C LYS A 92 4.96 -6.76 21.15
N PHE A 93 6.28 -6.87 21.08
CA PHE A 93 7.16 -5.95 20.37
C PHE A 93 8.19 -6.76 19.56
N PRO A 94 8.47 -6.40 18.30
CA PRO A 94 7.82 -5.35 17.51
C PRO A 94 6.40 -5.76 17.06
N ALA A 95 5.50 -4.78 16.97
CA ALA A 95 4.11 -4.98 16.52
C ALA A 95 3.81 -4.11 15.29
N THR A 96 3.36 -4.76 14.23
CA THR A 96 2.98 -4.15 12.96
C THR A 96 1.65 -3.40 13.10
N ILE A 97 1.35 -2.44 12.21
CA ILE A 97 0.01 -1.81 12.12
C ILE A 97 -1.01 -2.93 11.91
N SER A 98 -0.80 -3.83 10.94
CA SER A 98 -1.68 -4.99 10.69
C SER A 98 -1.89 -5.88 11.92
N PHE A 99 -0.93 -5.96 12.84
CA PHE A 99 -1.09 -6.66 14.11
C PHE A 99 -1.96 -5.87 15.08
N THR A 100 -1.64 -4.60 15.32
CA THR A 100 -2.35 -3.76 16.31
C THR A 100 -3.82 -3.56 15.96
N ILE A 101 -4.15 -3.37 14.67
CA ILE A 101 -5.53 -3.15 14.21
C ILE A 101 -6.42 -4.40 14.32
N ARG A 102 -5.88 -5.54 14.77
CA ARG A 102 -6.67 -6.75 15.06
C ARG A 102 -7.07 -6.88 16.53
N LYS A 103 -6.62 -5.97 17.40
CA LYS A 103 -6.72 -6.12 18.86
C LYS A 103 -7.68 -5.11 19.47
N GLY A 104 -8.63 -5.60 20.28
CA GLY A 104 -9.50 -4.83 21.18
C GLY A 104 -9.88 -3.42 20.72
N VAL A 105 -9.63 -2.44 21.59
CA VAL A 105 -9.87 -1.01 21.33
C VAL A 105 -9.09 -0.48 20.11
N PRO A 106 -7.78 -0.74 19.94
CA PRO A 106 -7.01 -0.31 18.76
C PRO A 106 -7.67 -0.63 17.42
N ARG A 107 -8.28 -1.82 17.28
CA ARG A 107 -9.02 -2.22 16.07
C ARG A 107 -10.15 -1.26 15.72
N TRP A 108 -11.01 -0.97 16.68
CA TRP A 108 -12.19 -0.13 16.44
C TRP A 108 -11.80 1.31 16.19
N THR A 109 -10.78 1.82 16.89
CA THR A 109 -10.21 3.14 16.63
C THR A 109 -9.65 3.23 15.21
N HIS A 110 -8.90 2.20 14.76
CA HIS A 110 -8.42 2.13 13.39
C HIS A 110 -9.57 2.17 12.37
N HIS A 111 -10.60 1.32 12.54
CA HIS A 111 -11.74 1.27 11.63
C HIS A 111 -12.48 2.61 11.55
N ALA A 112 -12.72 3.26 12.69
CA ALA A 112 -13.41 4.55 12.72
C ALA A 112 -12.61 5.63 11.96
N LEU A 113 -11.30 5.75 12.24
CA LEU A 113 -10.43 6.70 11.56
C LEU A 113 -10.30 6.38 10.05
N TRP A 114 -10.20 5.11 9.69
CA TRP A 114 -10.10 4.65 8.31
C TRP A 114 -11.37 4.94 7.52
N LEU A 115 -12.55 4.65 8.09
CA LEU A 115 -13.85 4.97 7.48
C LEU A 115 -14.03 6.48 7.32
N ALA A 116 -13.63 7.28 8.32
CA ALA A 116 -13.67 8.73 8.22
C ALA A 116 -12.75 9.27 7.11
N GLY A 117 -11.53 8.73 7.01
CA GLY A 117 -10.59 9.06 5.92
C GLY A 117 -11.16 8.71 4.54
N TRP A 118 -11.81 7.56 4.42
CA TRP A 118 -12.48 7.13 3.19
C TRP A 118 -13.72 7.96 2.88
N ALA A 119 -14.47 8.43 3.87
CA ALA A 119 -15.59 9.35 3.63
C ALA A 119 -15.10 10.66 3.00
N CYS A 120 -13.96 11.18 3.46
CA CYS A 120 -13.31 12.34 2.83
C CYS A 120 -12.85 12.04 1.40
N MET A 121 -12.10 10.96 1.18
CA MET A 121 -11.62 10.59 -0.16
C MET A 121 -12.75 10.24 -1.14
N GLY A 122 -13.77 9.52 -0.67
CA GLY A 122 -14.93 9.12 -1.45
C GLY A 122 -15.68 10.32 -1.99
N ARG A 123 -15.84 11.37 -1.18
CA ARG A 123 -16.43 12.65 -1.64
C ARG A 123 -15.62 13.30 -2.76
N VAL A 124 -14.29 13.26 -2.69
CA VAL A 124 -13.41 13.79 -3.74
C VAL A 124 -13.54 12.98 -5.04
N PHE A 125 -13.60 11.65 -4.94
CA PHE A 125 -13.84 10.81 -6.12
C PHE A 125 -15.25 11.01 -6.71
N GLN A 126 -16.25 11.26 -5.87
CA GLN A 126 -17.60 11.56 -6.32
C GLN A 126 -17.68 12.90 -7.06
N SER A 127 -17.03 13.95 -6.54
CA SER A 127 -17.04 15.29 -7.13
C SER A 127 -16.19 15.38 -8.40
N ALA A 128 -14.94 14.90 -8.35
CA ALA A 128 -13.95 15.14 -9.39
C ALA A 128 -13.62 13.90 -10.24
N GLY A 129 -13.99 12.69 -9.81
CA GLY A 129 -13.64 11.44 -10.49
C GLY A 129 -14.50 11.15 -11.73
N SER A 130 -13.93 10.45 -12.71
CA SER A 130 -14.73 9.84 -13.79
C SER A 130 -15.52 8.64 -13.25
N ALA A 131 -16.42 8.08 -14.07
CA ALA A 131 -17.08 6.82 -13.72
C ALA A 131 -16.09 5.67 -13.53
N ALA A 132 -14.96 5.68 -14.25
CA ALA A 132 -13.89 4.69 -14.06
C ALA A 132 -13.17 4.91 -12.72
N THR A 133 -12.77 6.15 -12.39
CA THR A 133 -12.13 6.47 -11.11
C THR A 133 -13.02 6.14 -9.91
N ARG A 134 -14.33 6.42 -10.00
CA ARG A 134 -15.29 6.10 -8.93
C ARG A 134 -15.43 4.59 -8.72
N ARG A 135 -15.51 3.80 -9.80
CA ARG A 135 -15.54 2.33 -9.71
C ARG A 135 -14.25 1.79 -9.11
N PHE A 136 -13.10 2.32 -9.51
CA PHE A 136 -11.82 1.97 -8.92
C PHE A 136 -11.78 2.29 -7.41
N ALA A 137 -12.20 3.49 -7.00
CA ALA A 137 -12.25 3.87 -5.59
C ALA A 137 -13.19 2.98 -4.77
N ALA A 138 -14.36 2.62 -5.31
CA ALA A 138 -15.29 1.70 -4.69
C ALA A 138 -14.70 0.28 -4.56
N ALA A 139 -14.04 -0.21 -5.61
CA ALA A 139 -13.34 -1.50 -5.59
C ALA A 139 -12.23 -1.51 -4.53
N MET A 140 -11.38 -0.48 -4.49
CA MET A 140 -10.33 -0.34 -3.49
C MET A 140 -10.90 -0.29 -2.06
N PHE A 141 -11.99 0.46 -1.83
CA PHE A 141 -12.68 0.47 -0.53
C PHE A 141 -13.20 -0.92 -0.16
N ALA A 142 -13.83 -1.63 -1.10
CA ALA A 142 -14.31 -2.99 -0.90
C ALA A 142 -13.16 -3.96 -0.59
N THR A 143 -12.01 -3.86 -1.26
CA THR A 143 -10.79 -4.61 -0.95
C THR A 143 -10.33 -4.34 0.48
N GLY A 144 -10.38 -3.08 0.92
CA GLY A 144 -10.10 -2.69 2.31
C GLY A 144 -11.04 -3.33 3.33
N ILE A 145 -12.35 -3.32 3.05
CA ILE A 145 -13.36 -4.01 3.89
C ILE A 145 -13.11 -5.53 3.92
N TRP A 146 -12.90 -6.13 2.75
CA TRP A 146 -12.61 -7.55 2.60
C TRP A 146 -11.43 -7.98 3.46
N THR A 147 -10.33 -7.23 3.38
CA THR A 147 -9.07 -7.56 4.08
C THR A 147 -9.10 -7.28 5.58
N THR A 148 -9.76 -6.21 6.03
CA THR A 148 -9.67 -5.78 7.44
C THR A 148 -10.88 -6.14 8.29
N PHE A 149 -12.07 -6.29 7.69
CA PHE A 149 -13.32 -6.59 8.40
C PHE A 149 -13.73 -8.05 8.25
N ILE A 150 -13.74 -8.56 7.02
CA ILE A 150 -14.30 -9.88 6.69
C ILE A 150 -13.26 -10.98 6.91
N PHE A 151 -12.19 -10.98 6.12
CA PHE A 151 -11.15 -12.00 6.16
C PHE A 151 -9.98 -11.52 6.99
N ARG A 152 -10.08 -11.73 8.31
CA ARG A 152 -9.04 -11.32 9.25
C ARG A 152 -7.91 -12.36 9.26
N LEU A 153 -6.68 -11.87 9.27
CA LEU A 153 -5.51 -12.72 9.46
C LEU A 153 -5.52 -13.38 10.85
N GLY A 154 -5.31 -14.69 10.91
CA GLY A 154 -5.44 -15.55 12.09
C GLY A 154 -6.82 -16.21 12.22
N GLY A 155 -7.66 -16.16 11.19
CA GLY A 155 -9.01 -16.74 11.18
C GLY A 155 -9.08 -18.20 10.71
N GLY A 156 -7.93 -18.83 10.44
CA GLY A 156 -7.82 -20.15 9.83
C GLY A 156 -7.30 -20.08 8.39
N LEU A 157 -6.95 -21.24 7.80
CA LEU A 157 -6.22 -21.31 6.52
C LEU A 157 -6.93 -20.57 5.38
N LEU A 158 -8.25 -20.78 5.22
CA LEU A 158 -9.02 -20.14 4.16
C LEU A 158 -9.13 -18.62 4.36
N SER A 159 -9.37 -18.17 5.60
CA SER A 159 -9.43 -16.75 5.95
C SER A 159 -8.09 -16.07 5.67
N ASP A 160 -6.99 -16.73 6.03
CA ASP A 160 -5.64 -16.20 5.84
C ASP A 160 -5.24 -16.14 4.36
N ALA A 161 -5.62 -17.15 3.57
CA ALA A 161 -5.43 -17.12 2.12
C ALA A 161 -6.23 -15.98 1.48
N ALA A 162 -7.51 -15.82 1.84
CA ALA A 162 -8.35 -14.73 1.35
C ALA A 162 -7.84 -13.34 1.80
N HIS A 163 -7.33 -13.24 3.03
CA HIS A 163 -6.68 -12.03 3.54
C HIS A 163 -5.43 -11.69 2.71
N LEU A 164 -4.57 -12.66 2.45
CA LEU A 164 -3.34 -12.47 1.70
C LEU A 164 -3.62 -12.03 0.25
N LEU A 165 -4.58 -12.67 -0.41
CA LEU A 165 -5.03 -12.29 -1.76
C LEU A 165 -5.58 -10.87 -1.78
N GLY A 166 -6.44 -10.53 -0.81
CA GLY A 166 -6.98 -9.19 -0.68
C GLY A 166 -5.88 -8.17 -0.39
N ALA A 167 -4.92 -8.47 0.47
CA ALA A 167 -3.82 -7.56 0.80
C ALA A 167 -2.92 -7.32 -0.41
N ALA A 168 -2.64 -8.36 -1.21
CA ALA A 168 -1.89 -8.24 -2.46
C ALA A 168 -2.64 -7.36 -3.48
N ALA A 169 -3.94 -7.59 -3.69
CA ALA A 169 -4.78 -6.73 -4.52
C ALA A 169 -4.78 -5.28 -4.02
N TYR A 170 -4.87 -5.09 -2.70
CA TYR A 170 -4.86 -3.77 -2.09
C TYR A 170 -3.53 -3.05 -2.33
N MET A 171 -2.39 -3.74 -2.31
CA MET A 171 -1.09 -3.13 -2.66
C MET A 171 -1.04 -2.67 -4.12
N VAL A 172 -1.65 -3.42 -5.04
CA VAL A 172 -1.80 -3.00 -6.45
C VAL A 172 -2.70 -1.76 -6.54
N ASP A 173 -3.82 -1.73 -5.82
CA ASP A 173 -4.70 -0.56 -5.76
C ASP A 173 -3.94 0.68 -5.26
N HIS A 174 -3.09 0.54 -4.24
CA HIS A 174 -2.26 1.65 -3.75
C HIS A 174 -1.32 2.18 -4.83
N GLU A 175 -0.68 1.30 -5.60
CA GLU A 175 0.21 1.71 -6.69
C GLU A 175 -0.56 2.43 -7.82
N VAL A 176 -1.75 1.95 -8.19
CA VAL A 176 -2.62 2.64 -9.15
C VAL A 176 -3.03 4.02 -8.61
N LEU A 177 -3.42 4.09 -7.34
CA LEU A 177 -3.82 5.32 -6.69
C LEU A 177 -2.67 6.34 -6.58
N LEU A 178 -1.44 5.89 -6.32
CA LEU A 178 -0.24 6.74 -6.35
C LEU A 178 -0.03 7.39 -7.72
N ARG A 179 -0.36 6.69 -8.81
CA ARG A 179 -0.31 7.26 -10.18
C ARG A 179 -1.48 8.20 -10.46
N LEU A 180 -2.69 7.82 -10.05
CA LEU A 180 -3.89 8.67 -10.18
C LEU A 180 -3.76 10.01 -9.44
N TRP A 181 -3.03 10.06 -8.33
CA TRP A 181 -2.73 11.31 -7.62
C TRP A 181 -1.47 12.02 -8.10
N ALA A 182 -0.81 11.51 -9.15
CA ALA A 182 0.48 11.99 -9.65
C ALA A 182 1.51 12.19 -8.52
N VAL A 183 1.59 11.22 -7.60
CA VAL A 183 2.48 11.30 -6.43
C VAL A 183 3.93 11.44 -6.87
N ALA A 184 4.66 12.32 -6.17
CA ALA A 184 6.05 12.62 -6.47
C ALA A 184 6.94 11.34 -6.41
N PRO A 185 7.92 11.21 -7.33
CA PRO A 185 8.74 10.01 -7.45
C PRO A 185 9.40 9.49 -6.16
N PRO A 186 9.91 10.33 -5.24
CA PRO A 186 10.52 9.84 -4.00
C PRO A 186 9.57 9.00 -3.14
N TYR A 187 8.31 9.39 -3.02
CA TYR A 187 7.32 8.66 -2.22
C TYR A 187 6.93 7.33 -2.87
N ARG A 188 6.81 7.30 -4.21
CA ARG A 188 6.59 6.05 -4.95
C ARG A 188 7.77 5.09 -4.82
N ALA A 189 9.00 5.60 -4.89
CA ALA A 189 10.20 4.79 -4.70
C ALA A 189 10.25 4.24 -3.27
N ALA A 190 9.98 5.07 -2.26
CA ALA A 190 9.92 4.65 -0.86
C ALA A 190 8.83 3.59 -0.61
N PHE A 191 7.64 3.75 -1.22
CA PHE A 191 6.56 2.77 -1.14
C PHE A 191 7.00 1.41 -1.68
N ARG A 192 7.53 1.36 -2.91
CA ARG A 192 7.97 0.12 -3.56
C ARG A 192 9.16 -0.53 -2.86
N ALA A 193 10.13 0.27 -2.42
CA ALA A 193 11.29 -0.23 -1.66
C ALA A 193 10.84 -0.84 -0.33
N SER A 194 9.93 -0.16 0.39
CA SER A 194 9.37 -0.67 1.65
C SER A 194 8.58 -1.96 1.42
N LEU A 195 7.79 -2.04 0.34
CA LEU A 195 7.09 -3.28 -0.04
C LEU A 195 8.07 -4.43 -0.32
N GLY A 196 9.16 -4.16 -1.05
CA GLY A 196 10.21 -5.15 -1.30
C GLY A 196 10.87 -5.67 -0.03
N VAL A 197 11.22 -4.77 0.89
CA VAL A 197 11.79 -5.14 2.21
C VAL A 197 10.78 -5.93 3.03
N LEU A 198 9.50 -5.53 3.04
CA LEU A 198 8.42 -6.22 3.75
C LEU A 198 8.30 -7.67 3.26
N LEU A 199 8.21 -7.89 1.95
CA LEU A 199 8.11 -9.21 1.35
C LEU A 199 9.34 -10.09 1.65
N ALA A 200 10.55 -9.52 1.53
CA ALA A 200 11.78 -10.24 1.85
C ALA A 200 11.86 -10.62 3.34
N ALA A 201 11.43 -9.74 4.24
CA ALA A 201 11.40 -9.99 5.68
C ALA A 201 10.36 -11.06 6.04
N PHE A 202 9.17 -11.03 5.44
CA PHE A 202 8.14 -12.08 5.58
C PHE A 202 8.67 -13.44 5.13
N TRP A 203 9.26 -13.50 3.94
CA TRP A 203 9.83 -14.75 3.40
C TRP A 203 10.92 -15.31 4.32
N ARG A 204 11.86 -14.46 4.74
CA ARG A 204 12.93 -14.85 5.67
C ARG A 204 12.38 -15.33 7.01
N GLY A 205 11.38 -14.63 7.57
CA GLY A 205 10.71 -15.02 8.81
C GLY A 205 10.09 -16.41 8.68
N HIS A 206 9.34 -16.65 7.60
CA HIS A 206 8.70 -17.92 7.32
C HIS A 206 9.71 -19.08 7.17
N LEU A 207 10.83 -18.85 6.47
CA LEU A 207 11.89 -19.85 6.35
C LEU A 207 12.52 -20.20 7.71
N LEU A 208 12.75 -19.21 8.57
CA LEU A 208 13.26 -19.43 9.93
C LEU A 208 12.26 -20.20 10.78
N GLU A 209 10.99 -19.84 10.71
CA GLU A 209 9.91 -20.55 11.42
C GLU A 209 9.87 -22.03 11.01
N ARG A 210 9.85 -22.32 9.71
CA ARG A 210 9.88 -23.71 9.18
C ARG A 210 11.13 -24.47 9.60
N ARG A 211 12.31 -23.84 9.48
CA ARG A 211 13.60 -24.47 9.82
C ARG A 211 13.68 -24.88 11.29
N HIS A 212 13.04 -24.14 12.19
CA HIS A 212 13.10 -24.37 13.63
C HIS A 212 11.82 -24.97 14.22
N GLY A 213 10.87 -25.41 13.38
CA GLY A 213 9.61 -26.02 13.84
C GLY A 213 8.73 -25.05 14.66
N ILE A 214 8.88 -23.74 14.42
CA ILE A 214 8.07 -22.71 15.09
C ILE A 214 6.80 -22.54 14.27
N SER A 215 5.66 -22.64 14.93
CA SER A 215 4.37 -22.43 14.27
C SER A 215 4.21 -20.95 13.91
N ALA A 216 3.73 -20.68 12.70
CA ALA A 216 3.43 -19.30 12.29
C ALA A 216 2.38 -18.68 13.22
N GLU A 217 2.39 -17.36 13.33
CA GLU A 217 1.54 -16.60 14.26
C GLU A 217 0.04 -16.87 14.09
N SER A 218 -0.40 -17.24 12.89
CA SER A 218 -1.80 -17.60 12.61
C SER A 218 -2.25 -18.95 13.16
N PHE A 219 -1.33 -19.87 13.45
CA PHE A 219 -1.66 -21.27 13.77
C PHE A 219 -1.40 -21.66 15.22
N ALA A 220 -0.76 -20.80 16.01
CA ALA A 220 -0.46 -21.07 17.41
C ALA A 220 -0.94 -19.94 18.30
N SER A 221 -1.38 -20.29 19.50
CA SER A 221 -1.67 -19.27 20.52
C SER A 221 -0.39 -18.47 20.84
N PRO A 222 -0.52 -17.19 21.24
CA PRO A 222 0.65 -16.38 21.60
C PRO A 222 1.54 -17.03 22.67
N ALA A 223 0.94 -17.76 23.62
CA ALA A 223 1.67 -18.48 24.65
C ALA A 223 2.50 -19.65 24.07
N VAL A 224 1.91 -20.45 23.18
CA VAL A 224 2.61 -21.57 22.53
C VAL A 224 3.76 -21.06 21.66
N ARG A 225 3.52 -20.05 20.83
CA ARG A 225 4.56 -19.47 19.98
C ARG A 225 5.71 -18.88 20.79
N ARG A 226 5.42 -18.18 21.90
CA ARG A 226 6.46 -17.67 22.83
C ARG A 226 7.33 -18.79 23.37
N ARG A 227 6.74 -19.92 23.78
CA ARG A 227 7.49 -21.10 24.27
C ARG A 227 8.36 -21.70 23.17
N GLN A 228 7.83 -21.87 21.96
CA GLN A 228 8.59 -22.38 20.81
C GLN A 228 9.79 -21.49 20.47
N ILE A 229 9.61 -20.16 20.44
CA ILE A 229 10.70 -19.20 20.21
C ILE A 229 11.73 -19.27 21.32
N ALA A 230 11.29 -19.34 22.59
CA ALA A 230 12.21 -19.43 23.73
C ALA A 230 13.07 -20.71 23.71
N ALA A 231 12.53 -21.81 23.18
CA ALA A 231 13.24 -23.08 23.00
C ALA A 231 14.19 -23.10 21.79
N ALA A 232 14.01 -22.19 20.81
CA ALA A 232 14.86 -22.13 19.63
C ALA A 232 16.27 -21.59 19.94
N PRO A 233 17.30 -21.91 19.14
CA PRO A 233 18.65 -21.36 19.32
C PRO A 233 18.67 -19.82 19.37
N ARG A 234 19.55 -19.23 20.18
CA ARG A 234 19.64 -17.76 20.33
C ARG A 234 19.85 -17.01 19.01
N THR A 235 20.55 -17.61 18.05
CA THR A 235 20.75 -17.07 16.70
C THR A 235 19.44 -17.01 15.90
N ALA A 236 18.59 -18.03 16.04
CA ALA A 236 17.25 -18.08 15.45
C ALA A 236 16.33 -17.04 16.09
N GLN A 237 16.33 -16.94 17.42
CA GLN A 237 15.57 -15.92 18.16
C GLN A 237 15.90 -14.51 17.69
N ARG A 238 17.19 -14.16 17.62
CA ARG A 238 17.66 -12.85 17.14
C ARG A 238 17.29 -12.61 15.68
N SER A 239 17.36 -13.63 14.83
CA SER A 239 17.03 -13.52 13.41
C SER A 239 15.54 -13.32 13.17
N LEU A 240 14.69 -14.03 13.93
CA LEU A 240 13.24 -13.84 13.91
C LEU A 240 12.87 -12.44 14.43
N PHE A 241 13.48 -12.00 15.53
CA PHE A 241 13.26 -10.64 16.04
C PHE A 241 13.62 -9.57 15.01
N ARG A 242 14.77 -9.72 14.31
CA ARG A 242 15.16 -8.80 13.23
C ARG A 242 14.19 -8.83 12.06
N ALA A 243 13.67 -10.00 11.69
CA ALA A 243 12.66 -10.12 10.65
C ALA A 243 11.36 -9.42 11.05
N ASP A 244 10.85 -9.67 12.26
CA ASP A 244 9.65 -9.02 12.79
C ASP A 244 9.83 -7.49 12.88
N LEU A 245 11.03 -7.02 13.25
CA LEU A 245 11.35 -5.60 13.31
C LEU A 245 11.37 -4.97 11.91
N ALA A 246 11.97 -5.65 10.93
CA ALA A 246 11.97 -5.21 9.55
C ALA A 246 10.55 -5.15 8.97
N ILE A 247 9.69 -6.12 9.27
CA ILE A 247 8.27 -6.12 8.88
C ILE A 247 7.56 -4.90 9.48
N MET A 248 7.71 -4.66 10.78
CA MET A 248 7.09 -3.50 11.44
C MET A 248 7.52 -2.17 10.81
N LEU A 249 8.83 -1.97 10.63
CA LEU A 249 9.36 -0.72 10.09
C LEU A 249 8.95 -0.52 8.63
N SER A 250 9.06 -1.56 7.80
CA SER A 250 8.71 -1.48 6.38
C SER A 250 7.22 -1.28 6.15
N GLU A 251 6.34 -1.90 6.94
CA GLU A 251 4.90 -1.65 6.84
C GLU A 251 4.54 -0.19 7.22
N ASN A 252 5.12 0.33 8.31
CA ASN A 252 4.91 1.72 8.71
C ASN A 252 5.44 2.72 7.67
N LEU A 253 6.62 2.45 7.08
CA LEU A 253 7.20 3.27 6.03
C LEU A 253 6.39 3.20 4.73
N LEU A 254 5.91 2.02 4.35
CA LEU A 254 5.02 1.82 3.20
C LEU A 254 3.76 2.67 3.35
N PHE A 255 3.09 2.57 4.50
CA PHE A 255 1.90 3.34 4.79
C PHE A 255 2.18 4.85 4.84
N SER A 256 3.28 5.25 5.48
CA SER A 256 3.68 6.66 5.58
C SER A 256 4.00 7.26 4.20
N ALA A 257 4.75 6.54 3.36
CA ALA A 257 5.09 6.98 2.01
C ALA A 257 3.83 7.19 1.16
N PHE A 258 2.87 6.28 1.26
CA PHE A 258 1.58 6.39 0.58
C PHE A 258 0.78 7.62 1.05
N VAL A 259 0.55 7.75 2.36
CA VAL A 259 -0.28 8.82 2.93
C VAL A 259 0.35 10.19 2.74
N GLN A 260 1.67 10.33 2.97
CA GLN A 260 2.36 11.61 2.77
C GLN A 260 2.43 11.98 1.28
N GLY A 261 2.71 11.00 0.42
CA GLY A 261 2.83 11.19 -1.01
C GLY A 261 1.55 11.66 -1.69
N GLY A 262 0.38 11.19 -1.23
CA GLY A 262 -0.93 11.40 -1.86
C GLY A 262 -1.33 12.85 -2.17
N ARG A 263 -0.71 13.85 -1.53
CA ARG A 263 -0.98 15.29 -1.81
C ARG A 263 0.02 15.96 -2.74
N THR A 264 1.17 15.35 -2.98
CA THR A 264 2.28 16.01 -3.66
C THR A 264 1.95 16.38 -5.11
N GLY A 265 1.19 15.54 -5.82
CA GLY A 265 0.71 15.85 -7.18
C GLY A 265 -0.36 16.94 -7.20
N VAL A 266 -1.31 16.89 -6.26
CA VAL A 266 -2.39 17.89 -6.12
C VAL A 266 -1.82 19.28 -5.88
N SER A 267 -0.91 19.42 -4.92
CA SER A 267 -0.29 20.72 -4.58
C SER A 267 0.60 21.28 -5.69
N ARG A 268 1.18 20.42 -6.56
CA ARG A 268 1.97 20.90 -7.70
C ARG A 268 1.07 21.57 -8.73
N ARG A 269 -0.04 20.94 -9.08
CA ARG A 269 -0.99 21.46 -10.06
C ARG A 269 -1.68 22.74 -9.60
N GLY A 270 -2.05 22.82 -8.32
CA GLY A 270 -2.61 24.05 -7.75
C GLY A 270 -1.68 25.26 -7.91
N ARG A 271 -0.35 25.05 -7.81
CA ARG A 271 0.64 26.11 -8.09
C ARG A 271 0.72 26.47 -9.57
N GLU A 272 0.77 25.47 -10.46
CA GLU A 272 0.84 25.68 -11.91
C GLU A 272 -0.37 26.49 -12.44
N LEU A 273 -1.57 26.23 -11.91
CA LEU A 273 -2.77 27.01 -12.25
C LEU A 273 -2.70 28.44 -11.72
N ALA A 274 -2.33 28.63 -10.44
CA ALA A 274 -2.22 29.95 -9.82
C ALA A 274 -1.11 30.83 -10.45
N GLU A 275 -0.08 30.23 -11.03
CA GLU A 275 0.96 30.93 -11.80
C GLU A 275 0.43 31.34 -13.18
N THR A 276 -0.34 30.47 -13.84
CA THR A 276 -0.97 30.79 -15.13
C THR A 276 -1.96 31.96 -14.99
N GLU A 277 -2.81 31.97 -13.97
CA GLU A 277 -3.75 33.07 -13.71
C GLU A 277 -3.06 34.41 -13.45
N ARG A 278 -1.98 34.41 -12.65
CA ARG A 278 -1.19 35.63 -12.39
C ARG A 278 -0.46 36.15 -13.62
N GLY A 279 -0.03 35.27 -14.51
CA GLY A 279 0.60 35.64 -15.78
C GLY A 279 -0.37 36.33 -16.76
N TRP A 280 -1.67 36.04 -16.67
CA TRP A 280 -2.71 36.70 -17.48
C TRP A 280 -3.05 38.10 -16.98
N THR A 281 -2.93 38.37 -15.67
CA THR A 281 -3.22 39.69 -15.09
C THR A 281 -2.12 40.74 -15.31
N MET A 282 -0.96 40.37 -15.86
CA MET A 282 0.17 41.30 -16.11
C MET A 282 0.34 41.68 -17.60
N ARG A 283 -0.66 41.42 -18.45
CA ARG A 283 -0.71 41.86 -19.86
C ARG A 283 -1.91 42.74 -20.09
#